data_AF-A0A078AKJ4-F1
#
_entry.id   AF-A0A078AKJ4-F1
#
_cell.length_a   1.000
_cell.length_b   1.000
_cell.length_c   1.000
_cell.angle_alpha   90.00
_cell.angle_beta   90.00
_cell.angle_gamma   90.00
#
_symmetry.space_group_name_H-M   'P 1'
#
loop_
_entity.id
_entity.type
_entity.pdbx_description
1 polymer ?
#
loop_
_entity_poly.entity_id
_entity_poly.type
_entity_poly.pdbx_seq_one_letter_code
_entity_poly.pdbx_strand_id
1 'polypeptide(L)'
;MGGLCIKQNNQTNDPPKQDRRSLQYKDPAKSRVNEQDKAILDIKARMKKLKTYTDKLELQVGQQKEKIQEFLKEKNKQRALIALKHKKFLDKQVEKSLGAQTLLQQTMQNIESAQMDVEVYEALKTGDQVISDLQKQASLEDFEELYEKHQENLDRQKMEQELFGQVLNDEDLEDELAALDVQIMEEALPDAGTGALNESENAYSKQSQQEEYLQPQKQRQMQPQLA
;
A
#
# COMPACT_ATOMS: atom_id res chain seq x y z
N MET A 1 79.15 61.76 -49.01
CA MET A 1 77.82 62.27 -48.60
C MET A 1 76.83 61.14 -48.84
N GLY A 2 76.71 60.13 -47.97
CA GLY A 2 75.99 60.18 -46.69
C GLY A 2 74.51 59.88 -46.96
N GLY A 3 73.83 58.91 -46.38
CA GLY A 3 74.15 57.84 -45.45
C GLY A 3 72.96 56.87 -45.45
N LEU A 4 73.23 55.57 -45.26
CA LEU A 4 72.22 54.53 -45.10
C LEU A 4 71.51 54.70 -43.76
N CYS A 5 70.19 54.85 -43.76
CA CYS A 5 69.39 54.79 -42.54
C CYS A 5 69.22 53.34 -42.06
N ILE A 6 69.70 53.14 -40.84
CA ILE A 6 69.73 51.93 -40.05
C ILE A 6 68.30 51.57 -39.60
N LYS A 7 67.87 50.34 -39.88
CA LYS A 7 66.69 49.73 -39.25
C LYS A 7 66.97 49.53 -37.76
N GLN A 8 66.27 50.26 -36.90
CA GLN A 8 66.26 49.95 -35.48
C GLN A 8 65.49 48.65 -35.25
N ASN A 9 66.23 47.67 -34.75
CA ASN A 9 65.76 46.39 -34.29
C ASN A 9 65.50 46.56 -32.78
N ASN A 10 64.24 46.71 -32.37
CA ASN A 10 63.90 46.78 -30.96
C ASN A 10 63.20 45.49 -30.54
N GLN A 11 63.94 44.67 -29.81
CA GLN A 11 63.48 43.46 -29.14
C GLN A 11 62.48 43.86 -28.05
N THR A 12 61.18 43.79 -28.36
CA THR A 12 60.16 43.70 -27.33
C THR A 12 60.24 42.30 -26.74
N ASN A 13 60.92 42.19 -25.60
CA ASN A 13 60.80 41.04 -24.71
C ASN A 13 59.38 41.04 -24.13
N ASP A 14 58.44 40.46 -24.85
CA ASP A 14 57.14 40.11 -24.29
C ASP A 14 57.34 39.02 -23.22
N PRO A 15 56.82 39.19 -21.99
CA PRO A 15 56.90 38.14 -20.97
C PRO A 15 56.15 36.90 -21.47
N PRO A 16 56.60 35.67 -21.09
CA PRO A 16 55.96 34.45 -21.50
C PRO A 16 54.51 34.50 -21.05
N LYS A 17 53.58 34.37 -22.01
CA LYS A 17 52.15 34.22 -21.74
C LYS A 17 52.02 33.04 -20.79
N GLN A 18 51.78 33.35 -19.52
CA GLN A 18 51.46 32.36 -18.51
C GLN A 18 50.30 31.55 -19.07
N ASP A 19 50.59 30.27 -19.31
CA ASP A 19 49.61 29.24 -19.55
C ASP A 19 48.52 29.44 -18.51
N ARG A 20 47.36 29.96 -18.95
CA ARG A 20 46.22 30.14 -18.07
C ARG A 20 45.76 28.73 -17.80
N ARG A 21 46.36 28.16 -16.74
CA ARG A 21 46.03 26.91 -16.09
C ARG A 21 44.60 26.58 -16.46
N SER A 22 44.46 25.52 -17.23
CA SER A 22 43.20 24.82 -17.41
C SER A 22 42.50 24.83 -16.06
N LEU A 23 41.53 25.73 -15.92
CA LEU A 23 40.62 25.76 -14.79
C LEU A 23 39.89 24.43 -14.95
N GLN A 24 40.41 23.44 -14.26
CA GLN A 24 39.89 22.10 -14.17
C GLN A 24 38.49 22.30 -13.62
N TYR A 25 37.53 22.36 -14.54
CA TYR A 25 36.11 22.51 -14.24
C TYR A 25 35.78 21.22 -13.51
N LYS A 26 35.83 21.28 -12.17
CA LYS A 26 35.39 20.16 -11.33
C LYS A 26 34.01 19.81 -11.84
N ASP A 27 33.89 18.60 -12.39
CA ASP A 27 32.63 18.07 -12.89
C ASP A 27 31.57 18.36 -11.83
N PRO A 28 30.47 19.05 -12.19
CA PRO A 28 29.45 19.39 -11.22
C PRO A 28 28.96 18.08 -10.63
N ALA A 29 29.07 17.97 -9.30
CA ALA A 29 28.70 16.79 -8.54
C ALA A 29 27.42 16.18 -9.12
N LYS A 30 27.52 14.91 -9.55
CA LYS A 30 26.44 14.13 -10.17
C LYS A 30 25.14 14.43 -9.41
N SER A 31 24.22 15.15 -10.04
CA SER A 31 23.10 15.73 -9.31
C SER A 31 22.33 14.62 -8.61
N ARG A 32 21.96 14.83 -7.34
CA ARG A 32 21.11 13.94 -6.53
C ARG A 32 19.66 13.87 -7.06
N VAL A 33 19.48 14.01 -8.37
CA VAL A 33 18.18 13.94 -9.01
C VAL A 33 18.04 12.55 -9.60
N ASN A 34 17.13 11.77 -9.02
CA ASN A 34 16.76 10.45 -9.47
C ASN A 34 16.25 10.52 -10.93
N GLU A 35 16.48 9.48 -11.73
CA GLU A 35 16.00 9.42 -13.12
C GLU A 35 14.47 9.50 -13.19
N GLN A 36 13.79 8.95 -12.19
CA GLN A 36 12.33 9.05 -12.02
C GLN A 36 11.88 10.50 -11.85
N ASP A 37 12.57 11.28 -11.01
CA ASP A 37 12.24 12.69 -10.78
C ASP A 37 12.43 13.53 -12.05
N LYS A 38 13.44 13.20 -12.86
CA LYS A 38 13.65 13.85 -14.16
C LYS A 38 12.49 13.57 -15.12
N ALA A 39 12.04 12.32 -15.18
CA ALA A 39 10.90 11.94 -16.02
C ALA A 39 9.60 12.64 -15.58
N ILE A 40 9.33 12.71 -14.27
CA ILE A 40 8.18 13.43 -13.71
C ILE A 40 8.26 14.92 -14.03
N LEU A 41 9.45 15.52 -13.88
CA LEU A 41 9.68 16.93 -14.22
C LEU A 41 9.42 17.19 -15.71
N ASP A 42 9.86 16.30 -16.59
CA ASP A 42 9.63 16.42 -18.03
C ASP A 42 8.14 16.34 -18.38
N ILE A 43 7.38 15.44 -17.76
CA ILE A 43 5.92 15.35 -17.94
C ILE A 43 5.26 16.65 -17.47
N LYS A 44 5.61 17.16 -16.28
CA LYS A 44 5.08 18.44 -15.75
C LYS A 44 5.42 19.61 -16.68
N ALA A 45 6.64 19.66 -17.20
CA ALA A 45 7.06 20.69 -18.14
C ALA A 45 6.26 20.63 -19.45
N ARG A 46 6.02 19.43 -19.99
CA ARG A 46 5.20 19.22 -21.19
C ARG A 46 3.75 19.61 -20.96
N MET A 47 3.16 19.23 -19.82
CA MET A 47 1.80 19.65 -19.44
C MET A 47 1.67 21.16 -19.39
N LYS A 48 2.63 21.86 -18.75
CA LYS A 48 2.64 23.33 -18.70
C LYS A 48 2.73 23.95 -20.10
N LYS A 49 3.60 23.41 -20.96
CA LYS A 49 3.72 23.86 -22.36
C LYS A 49 2.42 23.67 -23.12
N LEU A 50 1.79 22.50 -23.01
CA LEU A 50 0.50 22.22 -23.64
C LEU A 50 -0.60 23.16 -23.14
N LYS A 51 -0.69 23.41 -21.84
CA LYS A 51 -1.64 24.39 -21.29
C LYS A 51 -1.45 25.77 -21.91
N THR A 52 -0.22 26.29 -21.91
CA THR A 52 0.06 27.60 -22.52
C THR A 52 -0.20 27.62 -24.03
N TYR A 53 -0.12 26.49 -24.72
CA TYR A 53 -0.44 26.37 -26.14
C TYR A 53 -1.97 26.36 -26.36
N THR A 54 -2.72 25.61 -25.55
CA THR A 54 -4.18 25.61 -25.54
C THR A 54 -4.73 27.00 -25.26
N ASP A 55 -4.23 27.69 -24.22
CA ASP A 55 -4.66 29.05 -23.87
C ASP A 55 -4.47 30.03 -25.05
N LYS A 56 -3.36 29.90 -25.79
CA LYS A 56 -3.09 30.70 -27.00
C LYS A 56 -4.06 30.37 -28.14
N LEU A 57 -4.37 29.09 -28.34
CA LEU A 57 -5.34 28.68 -29.36
C LEU A 57 -6.73 29.21 -29.04
N GLU A 58 -7.16 29.14 -27.77
CA GLU A 58 -8.46 29.67 -27.33
C GLU A 58 -8.56 31.18 -27.56
N LEU A 59 -7.49 31.94 -27.29
CA LEU A 59 -7.43 33.37 -27.61
C LEU A 59 -7.61 33.62 -29.12
N GLN A 60 -6.94 32.83 -29.97
CA GLN A 60 -7.09 32.93 -31.43
C GLN A 60 -8.51 32.58 -31.90
N VAL A 61 -9.16 31.58 -31.29
CA VAL A 61 -10.56 31.25 -31.54
C VAL A 61 -11.47 32.44 -31.21
N GLY A 62 -11.23 33.12 -30.08
CA GLY A 62 -11.94 34.33 -29.68
C GLY A 62 -11.79 35.45 -30.72
N GLN A 63 -10.56 35.77 -31.12
CA GLN A 63 -10.29 36.76 -32.17
C GLN A 63 -10.96 36.40 -33.51
N GLN A 64 -10.98 35.12 -33.87
CA GLN A 64 -11.63 34.68 -35.10
C GLN A 64 -13.15 34.83 -35.02
N LYS A 65 -13.76 34.65 -33.84
CA LYS A 65 -15.18 34.88 -33.60
C LYS A 65 -15.54 36.36 -33.78
N GLU A 66 -14.72 37.27 -33.28
CA GLU A 66 -14.90 38.72 -33.47
C GLU A 66 -14.85 39.10 -34.96
N LYS A 67 -13.83 38.62 -35.69
CA LYS A 67 -13.73 38.82 -37.16
C LYS A 67 -14.95 38.30 -37.93
N ILE A 68 -15.51 37.16 -37.51
CA ILE A 68 -16.74 36.63 -38.11
C ILE A 68 -17.90 37.61 -37.87
N GLN A 69 -18.04 38.14 -36.65
CA GLN A 69 -19.08 39.11 -36.33
C GLN A 69 -18.94 40.40 -37.16
N GLU A 70 -17.71 40.88 -37.39
CA GLU A 70 -17.41 42.03 -38.25
C GLU A 70 -17.83 41.77 -39.70
N PHE A 71 -17.40 40.65 -40.30
CA PHE A 71 -17.77 40.33 -41.69
C PHE A 71 -19.27 40.09 -41.88
N LEU A 72 -19.98 39.62 -40.85
CA LEU A 72 -21.43 39.51 -40.87
C LEU A 72 -22.11 40.88 -40.86
N LYS A 73 -21.59 41.86 -40.10
CA LYS A 73 -22.06 43.26 -40.12
C LYS A 73 -21.82 43.92 -41.48
N GLU A 74 -20.68 43.65 -42.10
CA GLU A 74 -20.32 44.11 -43.45
C GLU A 74 -21.09 43.38 -44.58
N LYS A 75 -21.98 42.42 -44.24
CA LYS A 75 -22.72 41.55 -45.19
C LYS A 75 -21.81 40.75 -46.15
N ASN A 76 -20.52 40.61 -45.85
CA ASN A 76 -19.58 39.87 -46.67
C ASN A 76 -19.57 38.38 -46.30
N LYS A 77 -20.50 37.62 -46.88
CA LYS A 77 -20.69 36.19 -46.59
C LYS A 77 -19.49 35.32 -46.97
N GLN A 78 -18.77 35.66 -48.05
CA GLN A 78 -17.63 34.85 -48.52
C GLN A 78 -16.47 34.89 -47.52
N ARG A 79 -16.12 36.08 -47.01
CA ARG A 79 -15.07 36.25 -46.00
C ARG A 79 -15.47 35.63 -44.65
N ALA A 80 -16.73 35.79 -44.24
CA ALA A 80 -17.25 35.17 -43.03
C ALA A 80 -17.14 33.63 -43.07
N LEU A 81 -17.39 33.01 -44.22
CA LEU A 81 -17.31 31.55 -44.38
C LEU A 81 -15.87 31.02 -44.27
N ILE A 82 -14.90 31.74 -44.86
CA ILE A 82 -13.46 31.41 -44.71
C ILE A 82 -13.06 31.54 -43.23
N ALA A 83 -13.50 32.62 -42.58
CA ALA A 83 -13.22 32.85 -41.17
C ALA A 83 -13.80 31.75 -40.27
N LEU A 84 -15.00 31.25 -40.57
CA LEU A 84 -15.62 30.13 -39.86
C LEU A 84 -14.87 28.81 -40.07
N LYS A 85 -14.39 28.54 -41.28
CA LYS A 85 -13.54 27.36 -41.56
C LYS A 85 -12.26 27.40 -40.73
N HIS A 86 -11.62 28.56 -40.65
CA HIS A 86 -10.41 28.74 -39.84
C HIS A 86 -10.71 28.54 -38.35
N LYS A 87 -11.83 29.12 -37.84
CA LYS A 87 -12.27 28.91 -36.46
C LYS A 87 -12.46 27.41 -36.15
N LYS A 88 -13.15 26.66 -37.02
CA LYS A 88 -13.34 25.21 -36.84
C LYS A 88 -12.02 24.43 -36.85
N PHE A 89 -11.03 24.86 -37.62
CA PHE A 89 -9.70 24.26 -37.60
C PHE A 89 -9.00 24.48 -36.25
N LEU A 90 -9.06 25.71 -35.72
CA LEU A 90 -8.52 26.02 -34.40
C LEU A 90 -9.24 25.25 -33.29
N ASP A 91 -10.59 25.17 -33.34
CA ASP A 91 -11.39 24.38 -32.40
C ASP A 91 -10.91 22.90 -32.37
N LYS A 92 -10.66 22.28 -33.53
CA LYS A 92 -10.10 20.92 -33.61
C LYS A 92 -8.70 20.80 -33.01
N GLN A 93 -7.87 21.85 -33.13
CA GLN A 93 -6.53 21.84 -32.55
C GLN A 93 -6.57 22.02 -31.03
N VAL A 94 -7.54 22.78 -30.51
CA VAL A 94 -7.84 22.86 -29.07
C VAL A 94 -8.25 21.48 -28.55
N GLU A 95 -9.21 20.81 -29.20
CA GLU A 95 -9.65 19.46 -28.81
C GLU A 95 -8.49 18.45 -28.73
N LYS A 96 -7.61 18.43 -29.74
CA LYS A 96 -6.42 17.56 -29.72
C LYS A 96 -5.48 17.90 -28.57
N SER A 97 -5.26 19.18 -28.30
CA SER A 97 -4.35 19.63 -27.24
C SER A 97 -4.90 19.29 -25.85
N LEU A 98 -6.22 19.45 -25.65
CA LEU A 98 -6.91 19.03 -24.44
C LEU A 98 -6.85 17.51 -24.26
N GLY A 99 -7.07 16.72 -25.32
CA GLY A 99 -6.92 15.26 -25.27
C GLY A 99 -5.50 14.83 -24.87
N ALA A 100 -4.47 15.47 -25.45
CA ALA A 100 -3.08 15.22 -25.07
C ALA A 100 -2.79 15.63 -23.60
N GLN A 101 -3.38 16.72 -23.11
CA GLN A 101 -3.25 17.14 -21.71
C GLN A 101 -3.86 16.11 -20.75
N THR A 102 -5.07 15.62 -21.04
CA THR A 102 -5.72 14.57 -20.24
C THR A 102 -4.88 13.30 -20.20
N LEU A 103 -4.31 12.89 -21.34
CA LEU A 103 -3.44 11.71 -21.40
C LEU A 103 -2.20 11.87 -20.51
N LEU A 104 -1.56 13.05 -20.52
CA LEU A 104 -0.40 13.30 -19.65
C LEU A 104 -0.80 13.34 -18.17
N GLN A 105 -1.97 13.87 -17.83
CA GLN A 105 -2.50 13.84 -16.46
C GLN A 105 -2.74 12.41 -15.98
N GLN A 106 -3.35 11.57 -16.82
CA GLN A 106 -3.52 10.14 -16.53
C GLN A 106 -2.19 9.43 -16.35
N THR A 107 -1.20 9.75 -17.19
CA THR A 107 0.15 9.19 -17.05
C THR A 107 0.79 9.59 -15.73
N MET A 108 0.58 10.83 -15.26
CA MET A 108 1.07 11.29 -13.95
C MET A 108 0.41 10.52 -12.80
N GLN A 109 -0.91 10.34 -12.85
CA GLN A 109 -1.65 9.55 -11.86
C GLN A 109 -1.18 8.10 -11.83
N ASN A 110 -0.93 7.49 -12.99
CA ASN A 110 -0.41 6.13 -13.06
C ASN A 110 0.99 6.01 -12.43
N ILE A 111 1.84 7.03 -12.58
CA ILE A 111 3.16 7.05 -11.91
C ILE A 111 2.99 7.14 -10.40
N GLU A 112 2.06 7.97 -9.91
CA GLU A 112 1.77 8.09 -8.47
C GLU A 112 1.24 6.77 -7.90
N SER A 113 0.33 6.10 -8.61
CA SER A 113 -0.14 4.75 -8.23
C SER A 113 1.00 3.74 -8.22
N ALA A 114 1.86 3.73 -9.24
CA ALA A 114 3.02 2.83 -9.25
C ALA A 114 4.02 3.11 -8.10
N GLN A 115 4.16 4.37 -7.66
CA GLN A 115 4.95 4.70 -6.48
C GLN A 115 4.33 4.14 -5.20
N MET A 116 3.00 4.25 -5.05
CA MET A 116 2.30 3.62 -3.93
C MET A 116 2.43 2.10 -3.94
N ASP A 117 2.35 1.47 -5.12
CA ASP A 117 2.52 0.02 -5.25
C ASP A 117 3.93 -0.43 -4.81
N VAL A 118 4.96 0.37 -5.09
CA VAL A 118 6.33 0.11 -4.60
C VAL A 118 6.40 0.22 -3.08
N GLU A 119 5.78 1.23 -2.48
CA GLU A 119 5.73 1.37 -1.01
C GLU A 119 5.00 0.20 -0.34
N VAL A 120 3.88 -0.24 -0.92
CA VAL A 120 3.14 -1.44 -0.46
C VAL A 120 4.02 -2.69 -0.57
N TYR A 121 4.75 -2.84 -1.68
CA TYR A 121 5.68 -3.96 -1.86
C TYR A 121 6.80 -3.95 -0.81
N GLU A 122 7.38 -2.79 -0.50
CA GLU A 122 8.41 -2.67 0.54
C GLU A 122 7.87 -3.01 1.94
N ALA A 123 6.63 -2.60 2.24
CA ALA A 123 5.95 -2.96 3.47
C ALA A 123 5.70 -4.47 3.59
N LEU A 124 5.22 -5.11 2.52
CA LEU A 124 5.03 -6.56 2.46
C LEU A 124 6.36 -7.31 2.65
N LYS A 125 7.42 -6.87 1.97
CA LYS A 125 8.76 -7.46 2.12
C LYS A 125 9.27 -7.38 3.56
N THR A 126 9.03 -6.26 4.24
CA THR A 126 9.40 -6.09 5.65
C THR A 126 8.55 -7.00 6.54
N GLY A 127 7.25 -7.13 6.26
CA GLY A 127 6.35 -8.08 6.91
C GLY A 127 6.85 -9.53 6.78
N ASP A 128 7.21 -9.95 5.57
CA ASP A 128 7.76 -11.29 5.31
C ASP A 128 9.05 -11.56 6.09
N GLN A 129 9.93 -10.57 6.21
CA GLN A 129 11.15 -10.69 7.02
C GLN A 129 10.82 -10.91 8.50
N VAL A 130 9.90 -10.10 9.06
CA VAL A 130 9.47 -10.25 10.46
C VAL A 130 8.81 -11.62 10.68
N ILE A 131 7.95 -12.06 9.77
CA ILE A 131 7.32 -13.38 9.84
C ILE A 131 8.39 -14.47 9.79
N SER A 132 9.35 -14.38 8.88
CA SER A 132 10.45 -15.35 8.78
C SER A 132 11.29 -15.41 10.05
N ASP A 133 11.57 -14.26 10.67
CA ASP A 133 12.34 -14.20 11.90
C ASP A 133 11.56 -14.73 13.11
N LEU A 134 10.25 -14.45 13.20
CA LEU A 134 9.36 -15.05 14.20
C LEU A 134 9.26 -16.56 14.03
N GLN A 135 9.17 -17.06 12.79
CA GLN A 135 9.16 -18.50 12.49
C GLN A 135 10.48 -19.18 12.87
N LYS A 136 11.63 -18.50 12.70
CA LYS A 136 12.92 -19.02 13.15
C LYS A 136 13.05 -19.03 14.67
N GLN A 137 12.46 -18.04 15.36
CA GLN A 137 12.45 -17.97 16.82
C GLN A 137 11.49 -18.99 17.44
N ALA A 138 10.34 -19.24 16.81
CA ALA A 138 9.45 -20.35 17.11
C ALA A 138 9.99 -21.65 16.49
N SER A 139 11.30 -21.91 16.69
CA SER A 139 12.05 -22.93 15.98
C SER A 139 11.41 -24.31 16.13
N LEU A 140 11.58 -25.14 15.09
CA LEU A 140 11.14 -26.53 15.09
C LEU A 140 11.67 -27.31 16.30
N GLU A 141 12.86 -26.97 16.82
CA GLU A 141 13.41 -27.60 18.01
C GLU A 141 12.55 -27.40 19.27
N ASP A 142 12.05 -26.18 19.51
CA ASP A 142 11.15 -25.93 20.65
C ASP A 142 9.80 -26.62 20.46
N PHE A 143 9.34 -26.74 19.21
CA PHE A 143 8.12 -27.48 18.88
C PHE A 143 8.29 -29.00 19.05
N GLU A 144 9.42 -29.55 18.63
CA GLU A 144 9.76 -30.98 18.77
C GLU A 144 9.93 -31.36 20.25
N GLU A 145 10.65 -30.56 21.05
CA GLU A 145 10.80 -30.80 22.50
C GLU A 145 9.45 -30.69 23.22
N LEU A 146 8.65 -29.66 22.89
CA LEU A 146 7.31 -29.51 23.47
C LEU A 146 6.39 -30.68 23.09
N TYR A 147 6.47 -31.15 21.84
CA TYR A 147 5.67 -32.27 21.35
C TYR A 147 6.08 -33.59 22.02
N GLU A 148 7.37 -33.86 22.15
CA GLU A 148 7.90 -35.04 22.85
C GLU A 148 7.46 -35.04 24.32
N LYS A 149 7.65 -33.92 25.04
CA LYS A 149 7.19 -33.74 26.42
C LYS A 149 5.67 -33.89 26.56
N HIS A 150 4.90 -33.48 25.57
CA HIS A 150 3.46 -33.67 25.56
C HIS A 150 3.07 -35.15 25.38
N GLN A 151 3.74 -35.88 24.49
CA GLN A 151 3.53 -37.32 24.32
C GLN A 151 3.91 -38.09 25.59
N GLU A 152 5.05 -37.76 26.21
CA GLU A 152 5.43 -38.35 27.50
C GLU A 152 4.38 -38.08 28.59
N ASN A 153 3.81 -36.87 28.64
CA ASN A 153 2.73 -36.56 29.58
C ASN A 153 1.45 -37.35 29.29
N LEU A 154 1.08 -37.54 28.02
CA LEU A 154 -0.07 -38.37 27.64
C LEU A 154 0.16 -39.84 28.00
N ASP A 155 1.35 -40.36 27.74
CA ASP A 155 1.68 -41.75 28.09
C ASP A 155 1.77 -41.92 29.61
N ARG A 156 2.24 -40.91 30.35
CA ARG A 156 2.12 -40.90 31.82
C ARG A 156 0.67 -40.93 32.27
N GLN A 157 -0.21 -40.11 31.68
CA GLN A 157 -1.64 -40.13 31.99
C GLN A 157 -2.28 -41.49 31.69
N LYS A 158 -1.91 -42.14 30.58
CA LYS A 158 -2.38 -43.50 30.26
C LYS A 158 -1.86 -44.53 31.24
N MET A 159 -0.59 -44.46 31.64
CA MET A 159 -0.04 -45.35 32.66
C MET A 159 -0.71 -45.12 34.02
N GLU A 160 -1.00 -43.87 34.38
CA GLU A 160 -1.78 -43.53 35.57
C GLU A 160 -3.19 -44.15 35.46
N GLN A 161 -3.89 -43.96 34.34
CA GLN A 161 -5.20 -44.56 34.10
C GLN A 161 -5.17 -46.09 34.08
N GLU A 162 -4.13 -46.72 33.54
CA GLU A 162 -3.97 -48.18 33.53
C GLU A 162 -3.63 -48.70 34.93
N LEU A 163 -2.78 -47.99 35.69
CA LEU A 163 -2.43 -48.36 37.06
C LEU A 163 -3.63 -48.20 38.00
N PHE A 164 -4.36 -47.09 37.91
CA PHE A 164 -5.56 -46.85 38.70
C PHE A 164 -6.74 -47.71 38.21
N GLY A 165 -6.87 -47.93 36.90
CA GLY A 165 -7.89 -48.80 36.30
C GLY A 165 -7.62 -50.30 36.45
N GLN A 166 -6.38 -50.74 36.68
CA GLN A 166 -6.06 -52.12 37.09
C GLN A 166 -6.26 -52.34 38.59
N VAL A 167 -6.14 -51.29 39.40
CA VAL A 167 -6.30 -51.36 40.85
C VAL A 167 -7.77 -51.19 41.28
N LEU A 168 -8.59 -50.55 40.45
CA LEU A 168 -9.99 -50.29 40.72
C LEU A 168 -10.85 -51.00 39.67
N ASN A 169 -11.59 -52.03 40.05
CA ASN A 169 -12.60 -52.61 39.16
C ASN A 169 -13.74 -51.59 39.02
N ASP A 170 -14.11 -51.26 37.78
CA ASP A 170 -15.18 -50.29 37.51
C ASP A 170 -16.51 -50.68 38.18
N GLU A 171 -16.81 -51.98 38.32
CA GLU A 171 -18.00 -52.49 39.01
C GLU A 171 -18.00 -52.18 40.53
N ASP A 172 -16.85 -52.30 41.21
CA ASP A 172 -16.74 -52.02 42.66
C ASP A 172 -16.89 -50.52 42.94
N LEU A 173 -16.38 -49.68 42.03
CA LEU A 173 -16.51 -48.22 42.10
C LEU A 173 -17.95 -47.75 41.81
N GLU A 174 -18.64 -48.37 40.86
CA GLU A 174 -20.04 -48.05 40.55
C GLU A 174 -20.97 -48.37 41.73
N ASP A 175 -20.75 -49.51 42.40
CA ASP A 175 -21.50 -49.90 43.59
C ASP A 175 -21.24 -48.94 44.78
N GLU A 176 -19.99 -48.52 45.00
CA GLU A 176 -19.64 -47.55 46.04
C GLU A 176 -20.18 -46.15 45.72
N LEU A 177 -20.18 -45.75 44.44
CA LEU A 177 -20.76 -44.48 43.98
C LEU A 177 -22.29 -44.48 44.16
N ALA A 178 -22.98 -45.58 43.82
CA ALA A 178 -24.40 -45.74 44.05
C ALA A 178 -24.75 -45.70 45.54
N ALA A 179 -23.93 -46.29 46.41
CA ALA A 179 -24.11 -46.21 47.85
C ALA A 179 -23.95 -44.77 48.38
N LEU A 180 -22.96 -44.02 47.89
CA LEU A 180 -22.78 -42.60 48.23
C LEU A 180 -23.94 -41.72 47.74
N ASP A 181 -24.46 -41.96 46.53
CA ASP A 181 -25.63 -41.25 46.01
C ASP A 181 -26.88 -41.51 46.88
N VAL A 182 -27.10 -42.76 47.30
CA VAL A 182 -28.18 -43.10 48.25
C VAL A 182 -27.96 -42.38 49.58
N GLN A 183 -26.73 -42.32 50.08
CA GLN A 183 -26.39 -41.63 51.32
C GLN A 183 -26.65 -40.12 51.24
N ILE A 184 -26.29 -39.49 50.12
CA ILE A 184 -26.58 -38.08 49.86
C ILE A 184 -28.08 -37.85 49.73
N MET A 185 -28.83 -38.74 49.08
CA MET A 185 -30.29 -38.64 48.98
C MET A 185 -30.99 -38.86 50.33
N GLU A 186 -30.46 -39.72 51.19
CA GLU A 186 -30.97 -39.98 52.54
C GLU A 186 -30.66 -38.83 53.50
N GLU A 187 -29.49 -38.18 53.35
CA GLU A 187 -29.13 -36.96 54.09
C GLU A 187 -29.84 -35.71 53.54
N ALA A 188 -30.24 -35.71 52.27
CA ALA A 188 -31.05 -34.68 51.63
C ALA A 188 -32.58 -34.87 51.81
N LEU A 189 -33.03 -35.79 52.67
CA LEU A 189 -34.41 -35.86 53.14
C LEU A 189 -34.56 -35.17 54.51
N PRO A 190 -34.70 -33.83 54.57
CA PRO A 190 -35.22 -33.17 55.75
C PRO A 190 -36.71 -33.48 55.90
N ASP A 191 -37.06 -33.87 57.12
CA ASP A 191 -38.40 -33.87 57.72
C ASP A 191 -39.20 -32.60 57.34
N ALA A 192 -40.52 -32.77 57.26
CA ALA A 192 -41.50 -31.84 56.71
C ALA A 192 -41.20 -30.34 56.94
N GLY A 193 -41.12 -29.55 55.87
CA GLY A 193 -40.96 -28.09 55.98
C GLY A 193 -41.10 -27.35 54.65
N THR A 194 -42.26 -26.75 54.46
CA THR A 194 -42.66 -25.91 53.33
C THR A 194 -41.71 -24.74 53.02
N GLY A 195 -41.39 -24.55 51.74
CA GLY A 195 -41.29 -23.23 51.12
C GLY A 195 -39.89 -22.73 50.74
N ALA A 196 -39.39 -23.12 49.56
CA ALA A 196 -38.44 -22.33 48.76
C ALA A 196 -38.20 -22.98 47.38
N LEU A 197 -39.21 -22.96 46.50
CA LEU A 197 -39.05 -23.29 45.07
C LEU A 197 -39.26 -22.01 44.28
N ASN A 198 -38.20 -21.25 43.97
CA ASN A 198 -38.34 -20.10 43.07
C ASN A 198 -37.06 -19.49 42.47
N GLU A 199 -35.89 -19.53 43.13
CA GLU A 199 -34.82 -18.58 42.75
C GLU A 199 -33.64 -19.15 41.93
N SER A 200 -33.49 -20.47 41.81
CA SER A 200 -32.32 -21.08 41.14
C SER A 200 -32.45 -21.32 39.64
N GLU A 201 -33.67 -21.28 39.07
CA GLU A 201 -33.88 -21.58 37.64
C GLU A 201 -33.40 -20.44 36.70
N ASN A 202 -33.39 -19.19 37.18
CA ASN A 202 -33.05 -18.03 36.35
C ASN A 202 -31.54 -17.83 36.07
N ALA A 203 -30.66 -18.47 36.85
CA ALA A 203 -29.21 -18.35 36.66
C ALA A 203 -28.70 -19.31 35.56
N TYR A 204 -29.25 -20.52 35.49
CA TYR A 204 -28.84 -21.56 34.54
C TYR A 204 -29.24 -21.24 33.08
N SER A 205 -30.36 -20.54 32.86
CA SER A 205 -30.82 -20.20 31.51
C SER A 205 -30.03 -19.06 30.84
N LYS A 206 -29.32 -18.22 31.60
CA LYS A 206 -28.56 -17.09 31.05
C LYS A 206 -27.16 -17.48 30.55
N GLN A 207 -26.51 -18.44 31.20
CA GLN A 207 -25.17 -18.91 30.79
C GLN A 207 -25.24 -19.79 29.53
N SER A 208 -26.23 -20.69 29.46
CA SER A 208 -26.45 -21.57 28.31
C SER A 208 -26.75 -20.80 27.00
N GLN A 209 -27.50 -19.69 27.08
CA GLN A 209 -27.79 -18.86 25.90
C GLN A 209 -26.58 -18.05 25.39
N GLN A 210 -25.60 -17.74 26.25
CA GLN A 210 -24.39 -17.04 25.83
C GLN A 210 -23.37 -17.96 25.14
N GLU A 211 -23.25 -19.21 25.60
CA GLU A 211 -22.34 -20.19 25.00
C GLU A 211 -22.80 -20.68 23.62
N GLU A 212 -24.12 -20.80 23.40
CA GLU A 212 -24.69 -21.19 22.11
C GLU A 212 -24.49 -20.13 21.00
N TYR A 213 -24.43 -18.84 21.36
CA TYR A 213 -24.19 -17.75 20.40
C TYR A 213 -22.72 -17.63 19.92
N LEU A 214 -21.76 -18.18 20.67
CA LEU A 214 -20.32 -18.08 20.40
C LEU A 214 -19.78 -19.21 19.50
N GLN A 215 -20.46 -20.36 19.46
CA GLN A 215 -20.02 -21.53 18.67
C GLN A 215 -20.05 -21.34 17.13
N PRO A 216 -21.08 -20.71 16.52
CA PRO A 216 -21.14 -20.56 15.05
C PRO A 216 -20.11 -19.58 14.49
N GLN A 217 -19.52 -18.70 15.32
CA GLN A 217 -18.57 -17.68 14.87
C GLN A 217 -17.15 -18.24 14.74
N LYS A 218 -16.75 -19.19 15.60
CA LYS A 218 -15.44 -19.86 15.51
C LYS A 218 -15.33 -20.77 14.27
N GLN A 219 -16.42 -21.42 13.86
CA GLN A 219 -16.40 -22.32 12.70
C GLN A 219 -16.32 -21.58 11.34
N ARG A 220 -16.79 -20.32 11.26
CA ARG A 220 -16.66 -19.50 10.04
C ARG A 220 -15.25 -18.95 9.81
N GLN A 221 -14.43 -18.85 10.86
CA GLN A 221 -13.05 -18.38 10.76
C GLN A 221 -12.05 -19.49 10.38
N MET A 222 -12.48 -20.76 10.38
CA MET A 222 -11.61 -21.92 10.13
C MET A 222 -11.78 -22.55 8.73
N GLN A 223 -12.65 -22.02 7.86
CA GLN A 223 -12.68 -22.47 6.46
C GLN A 223 -11.63 -21.68 5.64
N PRO A 224 -10.56 -22.33 5.13
CA PRO A 224 -9.75 -21.71 4.10
C PRO A 224 -10.60 -21.59 2.82
N GLN A 225 -10.61 -20.41 2.21
CA GLN A 225 -11.16 -20.24 0.87
C GLN A 225 -10.33 -21.11 -0.08
N LEU A 226 -10.89 -22.26 -0.50
CA LEU A 226 -10.38 -23.06 -1.59
C LEU A 226 -10.53 -22.27 -2.89
N ALA A 227 -9.40 -21.96 -3.52
CA ALA A 227 -9.30 -21.65 -4.94
C ALA A 227 -9.16 -22.96 -5.74
#